data_AF-W1XK45-F1
#
_entry.id   AF-W1XK45-F1
#
_cell.length_a   1.000
_cell.length_b   1.000
_cell.length_c   1.000
_cell.angle_alpha   90.00
_cell.angle_beta   90.00
_cell.angle_gamma   90.00
#
_symmetry.space_group_name_H-M   'P 1'
#
loop_
_entity.id
_entity.type
_entity.pdbx_description
1 polymer ?
#
loop_
_entity_poly.entity_id
_entity_poly.type
_entity_poly.pdbx_seq_one_letter_code
_entity_poly.pdbx_strand_id
1 'polypeptide(L)'
;NVQGLLPVVRAVRAAAPEKKIWAYSGYEIDDILEDELRSALLQEIDILVDGRFVDELKDPALRFRGSSNQRIIDVKKTLAAG
;
A
#
# COMPACT_ATOMS: atom_id res chain seq x y z
N ASN A 1 -12.22 -0.66 -9.54
CA ASN A 1 -10.81 -0.23 -9.75
C ASN A 1 -9.80 -1.33 -9.46
N VAL A 2 -9.87 -2.03 -8.32
CA VAL A 2 -8.88 -3.07 -7.91
C VAL A 2 -8.75 -4.22 -8.91
N GLN A 3 -9.87 -4.68 -9.47
CA GLN A 3 -9.93 -5.82 -10.40
C GLN A 3 -9.07 -5.67 -11.67
N GLY A 4 -8.92 -4.45 -12.20
CA GLY A 4 -8.05 -4.17 -13.34
C GLY A 4 -6.58 -3.93 -12.96
N LEU A 5 -6.32 -3.61 -11.70
CA LEU A 5 -4.98 -3.23 -11.23
C LEU A 5 -4.12 -4.45 -10.90
N LEU A 6 -4.73 -5.52 -10.37
CA LEU A 6 -4.03 -6.76 -10.01
C LEU A 6 -3.19 -7.36 -11.17
N PRO A 7 -3.71 -7.54 -12.41
CA PRO A 7 -2.89 -8.06 -13.50
C PRO A 7 -1.75 -7.10 -13.88
N VAL A 8 -1.94 -5.80 -13.76
CA VAL A 8 -0.91 -4.80 -14.05
C VAL A 8 0.22 -4.87 -13.02
N VAL A 9 -0.10 -4.94 -11.74
CA VAL A 9 0.91 -5.03 -10.66
C VAL A 9 1.71 -6.32 -10.79
N ARG A 10 1.06 -7.45 -11.10
CA ARG A 10 1.74 -8.72 -11.37
C ARG A 10 2.69 -8.63 -12.57
N ALA A 11 2.25 -7.99 -13.66
CA ALA A 11 3.10 -7.80 -14.84
C ALA A 11 4.32 -6.92 -14.53
N VAL A 12 4.14 -5.83 -13.76
CA VAL A 12 5.25 -4.97 -13.31
C VAL A 12 6.21 -5.73 -12.42
N ARG A 13 5.71 -6.53 -11.48
CA ARG A 13 6.53 -7.37 -10.60
C ARG A 13 7.37 -8.37 -11.39
N ALA A 14 6.78 -9.03 -12.39
CA ALA A 14 7.48 -9.97 -13.25
C ALA A 14 8.56 -9.30 -14.10
N ALA A 15 8.28 -8.10 -14.62
CA ALA A 15 9.22 -7.36 -15.46
C ALA A 15 10.36 -6.69 -14.66
N ALA A 16 10.12 -6.36 -13.39
CA ALA A 16 11.06 -5.63 -12.54
C ALA A 16 11.06 -6.17 -11.10
N PRO A 17 11.53 -7.42 -10.87
CA PRO A 17 11.43 -8.08 -9.57
C PRO A 17 12.17 -7.34 -8.44
N GLU A 18 13.27 -6.66 -8.78
CA GLU A 18 14.10 -5.91 -7.84
C GLU A 18 13.51 -4.55 -7.44
N LYS A 19 12.50 -4.05 -8.16
CA LYS A 19 11.89 -2.74 -7.89
C LYS A 19 10.81 -2.88 -6.83
N LYS A 20 10.82 -1.94 -5.88
CA LYS A 20 9.77 -1.85 -4.85
C LYS A 20 8.51 -1.21 -5.42
N ILE A 21 7.37 -1.86 -5.23
CA ILE A 21 6.05 -1.34 -5.57
C ILE A 21 5.44 -0.71 -4.33
N TRP A 22 5.06 0.57 -4.44
CA TRP A 22 4.42 1.34 -3.38
C TRP A 22 2.96 1.60 -3.74
N ALA A 23 2.06 1.48 -2.77
CA ALA A 23 0.66 1.83 -2.94
C ALA A 23 0.21 2.84 -1.87
N TYR A 24 -0.53 3.85 -2.29
CA TYR A 24 -1.20 4.80 -1.40
C TYR A 24 -2.69 4.44 -1.41
N SER A 25 -3.21 3.90 -0.32
CA SER A 25 -4.56 3.33 -0.32
C SER A 25 -5.63 4.36 0.04
N GLY A 26 -5.35 5.23 1.02
CA GLY A 26 -6.40 6.01 1.68
C GLY A 26 -7.34 5.15 2.56
N TYR A 27 -6.97 3.89 2.80
CA TYR A 27 -7.67 2.94 3.67
C TYR A 27 -6.70 2.41 4.72
N GLU A 28 -7.23 1.94 5.84
CA GLU A 28 -6.43 1.22 6.81
C GLU A 28 -6.20 -0.23 6.35
N ILE A 29 -5.07 -0.82 6.72
CA ILE A 29 -4.66 -2.15 6.29
C ILE A 29 -5.68 -3.20 6.72
N ASP A 30 -6.31 -3.02 7.87
CA ASP A 30 -7.36 -3.89 8.38
C ASP A 30 -8.58 -3.88 7.42
N ASP A 31 -9.01 -2.71 6.95
CA ASP A 31 -10.07 -2.59 5.93
C ASP A 31 -9.69 -3.25 4.58
N ILE A 32 -8.39 -3.27 4.24
CA ILE A 32 -7.87 -3.88 3.02
C ILE A 32 -7.87 -5.39 3.14
N LEU A 33 -7.55 -5.92 4.32
CA LEU A 33 -7.50 -7.36 4.59
C LEU A 33 -8.89 -8.01 4.61
N GLU A 34 -9.92 -7.26 4.98
CA GLU A 34 -11.32 -7.73 4.96
C GLU A 34 -11.89 -7.93 3.53
N ASP A 35 -11.28 -7.33 2.51
CA ASP A 35 -11.68 -7.45 1.11
C ASP A 35 -10.69 -8.36 0.36
N GLU A 36 -11.17 -9.52 -0.12
CA GLU A 36 -10.32 -10.51 -0.79
C GLU A 36 -9.54 -9.97 -1.99
N LEU A 37 -10.15 -9.08 -2.79
CA LEU A 37 -9.49 -8.53 -3.98
C LEU A 37 -8.42 -7.51 -3.59
N ARG A 38 -8.67 -6.70 -2.56
CA ARG A 38 -7.69 -5.74 -2.03
C ARG A 38 -6.56 -6.45 -1.30
N SER A 39 -6.87 -7.50 -0.55
CA SER A 39 -5.89 -8.37 0.09
C SER A 39 -4.99 -9.05 -0.94
N ALA A 40 -5.56 -9.56 -2.04
CA ALA A 40 -4.76 -10.11 -3.14
C ALA A 40 -3.81 -9.07 -3.76
N LEU A 41 -4.25 -7.80 -3.89
CA LEU A 41 -3.37 -6.72 -4.36
C LEU A 41 -2.29 -6.38 -3.33
N LEU A 42 -2.63 -6.39 -2.04
CA LEU A 42 -1.70 -6.13 -0.94
C LEU A 42 -0.52 -7.11 -0.95
N GLN A 43 -0.77 -8.38 -1.26
CA GLN A 43 0.29 -9.39 -1.38
C GLN A 43 1.28 -9.15 -2.53
N GLU A 44 0.91 -8.35 -3.52
CA GLU A 44 1.75 -8.08 -4.70
C GLU A 44 2.62 -6.82 -4.56
N ILE A 45 2.44 -6.03 -3.50
CA ILE A 45 3.17 -4.77 -3.23
C ILE A 45 4.19 -4.91 -2.10
N ASP A 46 5.14 -3.98 -2.02
CA ASP A 46 6.18 -4.01 -0.96
C ASP A 46 5.86 -3.05 0.18
N ILE A 47 5.40 -1.85 -0.15
CA ILE A 47 5.15 -0.78 0.82
C ILE A 47 3.74 -0.22 0.65
N LEU A 48 3.00 -0.14 1.75
CA LEU A 48 1.68 0.48 1.82
C LEU A 48 1.79 1.80 2.58
N VAL A 49 1.30 2.88 1.96
CA VAL A 49 0.99 4.14 2.66
C VAL A 49 -0.48 4.07 3.04
N ASP A 50 -0.66 3.83 4.32
CA ASP A 50 -1.88 3.45 5.00
C ASP A 50 -2.58 4.66 5.61
N GLY A 51 -3.92 4.68 5.55
CA GLY A 51 -4.76 5.75 6.12
C GLY A 51 -5.07 6.91 5.17
N ARG A 52 -6.18 7.61 5.48
CA ARG A 52 -6.66 8.77 4.71
C ARG A 52 -5.74 9.99 4.88
N PHE A 53 -5.67 10.81 3.83
CA PHE A 53 -5.05 12.12 3.93
C PHE A 53 -5.93 13.07 4.75
N VAL A 54 -5.32 13.80 5.68
CA VAL A 54 -5.99 14.79 6.55
C VAL A 54 -5.25 16.12 6.41
N ASP A 55 -5.94 17.18 5.97
CA ASP A 55 -5.31 18.46 5.65
C ASP A 55 -4.80 19.17 6.91
N GLU A 56 -5.50 19.05 8.04
CA GLU A 56 -5.07 19.57 9.35
C GLU A 56 -3.79 18.93 9.87
N LEU A 57 -3.48 17.72 9.40
CA LEU A 57 -2.29 16.96 9.76
C LEU A 57 -1.22 16.99 8.64
N LYS A 58 -1.42 17.83 7.63
CA LYS A 58 -0.52 17.97 6.49
C LYS A 58 0.83 18.51 6.94
N ASP A 59 1.88 17.81 6.54
CA ASP A 59 3.24 18.26 6.78
C ASP A 59 4.13 17.90 5.57
N PRO A 60 4.60 18.89 4.79
CA PRO A 60 5.46 18.67 3.62
C PRO A 60 6.83 18.05 3.95
N ALA A 61 7.29 18.12 5.21
CA ALA A 61 8.53 17.48 5.63
C ALA A 61 8.39 15.96 5.77
N LEU A 62 7.16 15.43 5.80
CA LEU A 62 6.91 14.01 5.88
C LEU A 62 7.29 13.32 4.57
N ARG A 63 8.20 12.35 4.68
CA ARG A 63 8.66 11.59 3.52
C ARG A 63 7.61 10.56 3.10
N PHE A 64 7.24 10.56 1.82
CA PHE A 64 6.34 9.57 1.20
C PHE A 64 4.92 9.49 1.80
N ARG A 65 4.47 10.52 2.50
CA ARG A 65 3.10 10.62 3.02
C ARG A 65 2.70 12.10 3.10
N GLY A 66 1.40 12.37 2.95
CA GLY A 66 0.90 13.74 2.95
C GLY A 66 0.53 14.26 4.33
N SER A 67 0.19 13.37 5.27
CA SER A 67 -0.32 13.73 6.60
C SER A 67 0.23 12.81 7.69
N SER A 68 0.34 13.32 8.91
CA SER A 68 1.05 12.64 10.01
C SER A 68 0.36 11.40 10.55
N ASN A 69 -0.94 11.23 10.31
CA ASN A 69 -1.71 10.03 10.63
C ASN A 69 -1.46 8.87 9.64
N GLN A 70 -0.92 9.13 8.46
CA GLN A 70 -0.65 8.07 7.48
C GLN A 70 0.56 7.23 7.90
N ARG A 71 0.42 5.89 7.88
CA ARG A 71 1.48 4.96 8.28
C ARG A 71 2.20 4.42 7.04
N ILE A 72 3.51 4.22 7.12
CA ILE A 72 4.27 3.52 6.07
C ILE A 72 4.50 2.09 6.57
N ILE A 73 3.90 1.13 5.89
CA ILE A 73 3.92 -0.28 6.28
C ILE A 73 4.77 -1.06 5.29
N ASP A 74 5.75 -1.81 5.81
CA ASP A 74 6.49 -2.81 5.04
C ASP A 74 5.66 -4.10 5.00
N VAL A 75 4.92 -4.27 3.90
CA VAL A 75 3.90 -5.31 3.78
C VAL A 75 4.51 -6.71 3.90
N LYS A 76 5.68 -6.93 3.30
CA LYS A 76 6.37 -8.22 3.37
C LYS A 76 6.76 -8.58 4.80
N LYS A 77 7.26 -7.61 5.57
CA LYS A 77 7.57 -7.82 6.99
C LYS A 77 6.32 -8.07 7.82
N THR A 78 5.25 -7.30 7.58
CA THR A 78 3.99 -7.47 8.31
C THR A 78 3.36 -8.83 8.05
N LEU A 79 3.32 -9.29 6.80
CA LEU A 79 2.77 -10.61 6.45
C LEU A 79 3.64 -11.78 6.93
N ALA A 80 4.96 -11.59 7.07
CA ALA A 80 5.86 -12.63 7.58
C ALA A 80 5.85 -12.76 9.12
N ALA A 81 5.36 -11.73 9.83
CA ALA A 81 5.32 -11.67 11.28
C ALA A 81 3.96 -12.11 11.88
N GLY A 82 2.96 -12.35 11.04
CA GLY A 82 1.66 -12.93 11.41
C GLY A 82 1.56 -14.39 11.00
#